data_AF-A0A066YYX2-F1
#
_entry.id   AF-A0A066YYX2-F1
#
_cell.length_a   1.000
_cell.length_b   1.000
_cell.length_c   1.000
_cell.angle_alpha   90.00
_cell.angle_beta   90.00
_cell.angle_gamma   90.00
#
_symmetry.space_group_name_H-M   'P 1'
#
loop_
_entity.id
_entity.type
_entity.pdbx_description
1 polymer ?
#
loop_
_entity_poly.entity_id
_entity_poly.type
_entity_poly.pdbx_seq_one_letter_code
_entity_poly.pdbx_strand_id
1 'polypeptide(L)'
;MFRVIDRRAAAGLLLTLGLTATACSTGQESVSGAPSVAPVDGRISITYLQKQGDQEYFVGEAAGAKSKAAELGVDLKVVNLGNDANKTVSEVQSAIARKTNGVIVVVPDPAVGPQVVQTARDARIALLTSDDQVCATGPDPAKCAKSDLVPRIGFSGAQMGGEVGRRAADEYRKAGWNAADTRIVSAWKQDVTVCGDRVRAAKEAFDAVVPGVRVIDVATDNTPTGAQDKVAATVTANPGVKHWVVWGCNDENVQGGVTALQNAGVGPEDIDGVGLGAYLACKDWSGGRPSGMKAALFINGRDVGALAVQTMYDRLKNNKEMPAEAFASTTMVDAATWKSAGVTCN
;
A
#
# COMPACT_ATOMS: atom_id res chain seq x y z
N MET A 1 -26.15 -80.48 -25.09
CA MET A 1 -27.27 -80.64 -24.15
C MET A 1 -27.54 -79.26 -23.56
N PHE A 2 -28.68 -78.56 -23.56
CA PHE A 2 -30.00 -78.61 -24.25
C PHE A 2 -30.63 -77.19 -24.05
N ARG A 3 -31.54 -76.61 -24.86
CA ARG A 3 -32.24 -77.04 -26.09
C ARG A 3 -32.59 -75.82 -26.98
N VAL A 4 -32.87 -76.09 -28.25
CA VAL A 4 -33.74 -75.39 -29.23
C VAL A 4 -34.96 -74.71 -28.56
N ILE A 5 -35.42 -73.49 -28.92
CA ILE A 5 -36.41 -73.10 -29.96
C ILE A 5 -36.39 -71.55 -29.99
N ASP A 6 -36.05 -70.83 -31.07
CA ASP A 6 -36.70 -70.61 -32.39
C ASP A 6 -37.91 -69.64 -32.35
N ARG A 7 -37.99 -68.79 -33.40
CA ARG A 7 -39.16 -68.02 -33.93
C ARG A 7 -39.45 -66.56 -33.55
N ARG A 8 -39.17 -65.73 -34.58
CA ARG A 8 -40.10 -64.83 -35.32
C ARG A 8 -40.26 -63.38 -34.87
N ALA A 9 -40.12 -62.51 -35.88
CA ALA A 9 -40.56 -61.14 -35.87
C ALA A 9 -42.09 -61.04 -35.87
N ALA A 10 -42.60 -59.96 -35.26
CA ALA A 10 -43.92 -59.41 -35.52
C ALA A 10 -43.82 -57.88 -35.48
N ALA A 11 -44.12 -57.21 -36.60
CA ALA A 11 -44.29 -55.77 -36.61
C ALA A 11 -45.64 -55.42 -35.99
N GLY A 12 -45.64 -54.58 -34.96
CA GLY A 12 -46.84 -54.09 -34.27
C GLY A 12 -46.95 -52.59 -34.38
N LEU A 13 -47.72 -52.10 -35.36
CA LEU A 13 -48.07 -50.68 -35.47
C LEU A 13 -49.19 -50.37 -34.48
N LEU A 14 -48.95 -49.50 -33.49
CA LEU A 14 -49.98 -49.03 -32.56
C LEU A 14 -50.01 -47.50 -32.52
N LEU A 15 -51.21 -46.95 -32.72
CA LEU A 15 -51.47 -45.52 -32.81
C LEU A 15 -51.54 -44.86 -31.42
N THR A 16 -51.00 -43.64 -31.36
CA THR A 16 -51.47 -42.49 -30.57
C THR A 16 -51.85 -42.68 -29.09
N LEU A 17 -51.11 -41.98 -28.21
CA LEU A 17 -51.75 -41.03 -27.29
C LEU A 17 -50.79 -39.86 -27.01
N GLY A 18 -51.26 -38.63 -27.19
CA GLY A 18 -50.44 -37.44 -26.96
C GLY A 18 -50.43 -37.02 -25.50
N LEU A 19 -49.25 -36.86 -24.90
CA LEU A 19 -49.06 -36.03 -23.72
C LEU A 19 -48.15 -34.85 -24.09
N THR A 20 -48.74 -33.67 -24.19
CA THR A 20 -48.02 -32.40 -24.29
C THR A 20 -47.41 -32.06 -22.93
N ALA A 21 -46.19 -32.52 -22.67
CA ALA A 21 -45.42 -32.06 -21.53
C ALA A 21 -44.89 -30.65 -21.81
N THR A 22 -45.61 -29.63 -21.33
CA THR A 22 -45.12 -28.26 -21.23
C THR A 22 -43.98 -28.21 -20.20
N ALA A 23 -42.76 -28.49 -20.65
CA ALA A 23 -41.57 -28.26 -19.88
C ALA A 23 -41.39 -26.75 -19.69
N CYS A 24 -41.83 -26.22 -18.55
CA CYS A 24 -41.43 -24.90 -18.07
C CYS A 24 -39.92 -24.92 -17.81
N SER A 25 -39.13 -24.62 -18.85
CA SER A 25 -37.72 -24.30 -18.69
C SER A 25 -37.65 -22.99 -17.91
N THR A 26 -37.47 -23.10 -16.59
CA THR A 26 -37.04 -21.99 -15.76
C THR A 26 -35.62 -21.63 -16.20
N GLY A 27 -35.51 -20.71 -17.16
CA GLY A 27 -34.28 -20.20 -17.74
C GLY A 27 -33.47 -19.43 -16.70
N GLN A 28 -32.90 -20.15 -15.75
CA GLN A 28 -31.97 -19.63 -14.76
C GLN A 28 -30.58 -19.66 -15.40
N GLU A 29 -30.36 -18.72 -16.33
CA GLU A 29 -29.05 -18.49 -16.90
C GLU A 29 -28.05 -18.30 -15.77
N SER A 30 -27.04 -19.17 -15.75
CA SER A 30 -25.95 -19.08 -14.80
C SER A 30 -25.07 -17.92 -15.23
N VAL A 31 -25.39 -16.70 -14.79
CA VAL A 31 -24.59 -15.50 -15.04
C VAL A 31 -23.29 -15.58 -14.23
N SER A 32 -22.39 -16.47 -14.67
CA SER A 32 -21.04 -16.66 -14.15
C SER A 32 -20.13 -15.57 -14.69
N GLY A 33 -20.43 -14.32 -14.32
CA GLY A 33 -19.63 -13.14 -14.57
C GLY A 33 -19.86 -12.15 -13.44
N ALA A 34 -18.79 -11.71 -12.79
CA ALA A 34 -18.89 -10.61 -11.83
C ALA A 34 -19.47 -9.38 -12.54
N PRO A 35 -20.43 -8.64 -11.94
CA PRO A 35 -21.01 -7.47 -12.58
C PRO A 35 -19.92 -6.47 -12.96
N SER A 36 -19.75 -6.24 -14.27
CA SER A 36 -18.72 -5.34 -14.77
C SER A 36 -19.10 -3.89 -14.46
N VAL A 37 -18.15 -3.11 -13.94
CA VAL A 37 -18.33 -1.65 -13.84
C VAL A 37 -18.43 -1.10 -15.26
N ALA A 38 -19.58 -0.51 -15.58
CA ALA A 38 -19.87 0.05 -16.89
C ALA A 38 -19.09 1.35 -17.14
N PRO A 39 -18.78 1.69 -18.40
CA PRO A 39 -18.26 3.00 -18.75
C PRO A 39 -19.20 4.13 -18.33
N VAL A 40 -18.64 5.30 -18.02
CA VAL A 40 -19.37 6.49 -17.62
C VAL A 40 -19.48 7.46 -18.80
N ASP A 41 -20.72 7.67 -19.24
CA ASP A 41 -21.07 8.77 -20.13
C ASP A 41 -21.28 10.07 -19.36
N GLY A 42 -20.76 11.17 -19.90
CA GLY A 42 -20.76 12.47 -19.23
C GLY A 42 -19.58 12.66 -18.26
N ARG A 43 -19.83 13.42 -17.17
CA ARG A 43 -18.79 13.81 -16.20
C ARG A 43 -18.59 12.71 -15.14
N ILE A 44 -17.37 12.22 -15.04
CA ILE A 44 -16.95 11.24 -14.04
C ILE A 44 -16.84 11.91 -12.65
N SER A 45 -17.42 11.28 -11.64
CA SER A 45 -17.23 11.60 -10.22
C SER A 45 -16.40 10.51 -9.53
N ILE A 46 -15.39 10.90 -8.75
CA ILE A 46 -14.51 10.00 -7.98
C ILE A 46 -14.46 10.48 -6.53
N THR A 47 -14.52 9.54 -5.59
CA THR A 47 -14.22 9.81 -4.17
C THR A 47 -12.86 9.24 -3.81
N TYR A 48 -12.00 10.07 -3.24
CA TYR A 48 -10.67 9.69 -2.73
C TYR A 48 -10.72 9.69 -1.21
N LEU A 49 -10.52 8.53 -0.60
CA LEU A 49 -10.53 8.32 0.84
C LEU A 49 -9.09 8.13 1.32
N GLN A 50 -8.61 9.03 2.17
CA GLN A 50 -7.20 9.16 2.50
C GLN A 50 -6.97 9.08 4.02
N LYS A 51 -6.18 8.12 4.48
CA LYS A 51 -5.64 8.14 5.85
C LYS A 51 -4.70 9.34 6.06
N GLN A 52 -4.54 9.76 7.31
CA GLN A 52 -3.45 10.65 7.74
C GLN A 52 -3.30 11.92 6.87
N GLY A 53 -4.42 12.55 6.47
CA GLY A 53 -4.42 13.73 5.57
C GLY A 53 -3.86 15.03 6.18
N ASP A 54 -3.23 14.93 7.35
CA ASP A 54 -2.40 15.91 8.06
C ASP A 54 -0.88 15.62 7.93
N GLN A 55 -0.49 14.43 7.46
CA GLN A 55 0.88 14.06 7.12
C GLN A 55 1.24 14.58 5.71
N GLU A 56 2.41 15.21 5.57
CA GLU A 56 2.83 15.93 4.35
C GLU A 56 2.78 15.06 3.08
N TYR A 57 3.17 13.79 3.16
CA TYR A 57 3.07 12.85 2.05
C TYR A 57 1.63 12.74 1.49
N PHE A 58 0.65 12.55 2.38
CA PHE A 58 -0.76 12.43 2.02
C PHE A 58 -1.36 13.79 1.61
N VAL A 59 -0.94 14.90 2.23
CA VAL A 59 -1.26 16.24 1.72
C VAL A 59 -0.82 16.41 0.26
N GLY A 60 0.38 15.94 -0.08
CA GLY A 60 0.91 15.85 -1.44
C GLY A 60 0.07 14.96 -2.36
N GLU A 61 -0.28 13.74 -1.92
CA GLU A 61 -1.14 12.81 -2.66
C GLU A 61 -2.50 13.42 -3.00
N ALA A 62 -3.17 14.03 -2.03
CA ALA A 62 -4.44 14.71 -2.25
C ALA A 62 -4.31 15.90 -3.21
N ALA A 63 -3.17 16.62 -3.18
CA ALA A 63 -2.91 17.71 -4.11
C ALA A 63 -2.67 17.21 -5.55
N GLY A 64 -1.92 16.11 -5.73
CA GLY A 64 -1.71 15.46 -7.02
C GLY A 64 -3.01 14.93 -7.63
N ALA A 65 -3.82 14.25 -6.80
CA ALA A 65 -5.15 13.77 -7.19
C ALA A 65 -6.06 14.91 -7.66
N LYS A 66 -6.15 16.01 -6.89
CA LYS A 66 -6.91 17.22 -7.28
C LYS A 66 -6.42 17.84 -8.58
N SER A 67 -5.10 17.93 -8.77
CA SER A 67 -4.51 18.49 -9.99
C SER A 67 -4.87 17.66 -11.23
N LYS A 68 -4.71 16.33 -11.16
CA LYS A 68 -5.07 15.44 -12.27
C LYS A 68 -6.57 15.38 -12.52
N ALA A 69 -7.40 15.46 -11.48
CA ALA A 69 -8.84 15.52 -11.63
C ALA A 69 -9.29 16.79 -12.37
N ALA A 70 -8.69 17.94 -12.06
CA ALA A 70 -8.98 19.20 -12.76
C ALA A 70 -8.58 19.14 -14.24
N GLU A 71 -7.42 18.55 -14.56
CA GLU A 71 -6.94 18.31 -15.93
C GLU A 71 -7.89 17.41 -16.74
N LEU A 72 -8.42 16.35 -16.11
CA LEU A 72 -9.32 15.38 -16.76
C LEU A 72 -10.82 15.75 -16.71
N GLY A 73 -11.18 16.88 -16.10
CA GLY A 73 -12.57 17.31 -15.92
C GLY A 73 -13.39 16.47 -14.92
N VAL A 74 -12.72 15.68 -14.08
CA VAL A 74 -13.33 14.83 -13.04
C VAL A 74 -13.92 15.71 -11.93
N ASP A 75 -15.05 15.28 -11.35
CA ASP A 75 -15.53 15.77 -10.06
C ASP A 75 -14.91 14.92 -8.94
N LEU A 76 -13.88 15.45 -8.27
CA LEU A 76 -13.13 14.72 -7.24
C LEU A 76 -13.49 15.19 -5.84
N LYS A 77 -14.03 14.28 -5.02
CA LYS A 77 -14.22 14.50 -3.59
C LYS A 77 -13.11 13.80 -2.79
N VAL A 78 -12.19 14.57 -2.20
CA VAL A 78 -11.23 14.04 -1.21
C VAL A 78 -11.84 14.09 0.20
N VAL A 79 -11.62 13.03 1.00
CA VAL A 79 -12.01 12.89 2.40
C VAL A 79 -10.82 12.39 3.22
N ASN A 80 -10.46 13.11 4.29
CA ASN A 80 -9.49 12.66 5.28
C ASN A 80 -10.16 11.69 6.27
N LEU A 81 -9.71 10.43 6.30
CA LEU A 81 -10.10 9.39 7.23
C LEU A 81 -9.39 9.51 8.59
N GLY A 82 -8.26 10.23 8.65
CA GLY A 82 -7.36 10.23 9.81
C GLY A 82 -6.77 8.83 10.01
N ASN A 83 -6.84 8.33 11.25
CA ASN A 83 -6.49 6.96 11.60
C ASN A 83 -7.72 6.06 11.84
N ASP A 84 -8.93 6.49 11.46
CA ASP A 84 -10.19 5.79 11.77
C ASP A 84 -10.55 4.76 10.68
N ALA A 85 -10.33 3.48 11.01
CA ALA A 85 -10.71 2.35 10.16
C ALA A 85 -12.22 2.29 9.88
N ASN A 86 -13.07 2.52 10.89
CA ASN A 86 -14.54 2.46 10.76
C ASN A 86 -15.06 3.57 9.83
N LYS A 87 -14.42 4.74 9.88
CA LYS A 87 -14.73 5.85 8.97
C LYS A 87 -14.51 5.49 7.50
N THR A 88 -13.58 4.58 7.18
CA THR A 88 -13.42 4.06 5.82
C THR A 88 -14.74 3.48 5.29
N VAL A 89 -15.39 2.63 6.10
CA VAL A 89 -16.63 1.94 5.71
C VAL A 89 -17.78 2.93 5.51
N SER A 90 -17.97 3.86 6.44
CA SER A 90 -19.07 4.83 6.37
C SER A 90 -18.87 5.88 5.26
N GLU A 91 -17.63 6.24 4.93
CA GLU A 91 -17.34 7.15 3.81
C GLU A 91 -17.46 6.44 2.45
N VAL A 92 -17.14 5.14 2.33
CA VAL A 92 -17.47 4.33 1.13
C VAL A 92 -18.97 4.29 0.89
N GLN A 93 -19.76 3.99 1.94
CA GLN A 93 -21.23 4.02 1.87
C GLN A 93 -21.76 5.42 1.50
N SER A 94 -21.17 6.47 2.06
CA SER A 94 -21.53 7.87 1.76
C SER A 94 -21.18 8.26 0.32
N ALA A 95 -20.07 7.77 -0.23
CA ALA A 95 -19.67 7.97 -1.62
C ALA A 95 -20.65 7.30 -2.61
N ILE A 96 -21.07 6.07 -2.30
CA ILE A 96 -22.09 5.32 -3.06
C ILE A 96 -23.44 6.04 -3.00
N ALA A 97 -23.88 6.48 -1.82
CA ALA A 97 -25.14 7.23 -1.66
C ALA A 97 -25.15 8.55 -2.45
N ARG A 98 -23.97 9.18 -2.62
CA ARG A 98 -23.75 10.37 -3.46
C ARG A 98 -23.54 10.06 -4.94
N LYS A 99 -23.66 8.79 -5.35
CA LYS A 99 -23.51 8.32 -6.73
C LYS A 99 -22.14 8.61 -7.35
N THR A 100 -21.07 8.48 -6.55
CA THR A 100 -19.71 8.44 -7.11
C THR A 100 -19.59 7.30 -8.13
N ASN A 101 -18.74 7.43 -9.14
CA ASN A 101 -18.51 6.36 -10.12
C ASN A 101 -17.36 5.43 -9.71
N GLY A 102 -16.41 5.94 -8.92
CA GLY A 102 -15.26 5.18 -8.43
C GLY A 102 -14.79 5.66 -7.07
N VAL A 103 -14.26 4.73 -6.27
CA VAL A 103 -13.59 4.99 -4.99
C VAL A 103 -12.11 4.65 -5.12
N ILE A 104 -11.26 5.61 -4.79
CA ILE A 104 -9.83 5.40 -4.53
C ILE A 104 -9.64 5.46 -3.01
N VAL A 105 -8.89 4.54 -2.42
CA VAL A 105 -8.68 4.52 -0.97
C VAL A 105 -7.27 4.10 -0.55
N VAL A 106 -6.66 4.88 0.35
CA VAL A 106 -5.59 4.41 1.23
C VAL A 106 -6.17 4.24 2.63
N VAL A 107 -6.25 3.00 3.10
CA VAL A 107 -6.93 2.62 4.35
C VAL A 107 -6.05 2.85 5.58
N PRO A 108 -6.59 3.31 6.72
CA PRO A 108 -5.83 3.33 7.99
C PRO A 108 -5.46 1.95 8.54
N ASP A 109 -6.24 0.94 8.17
CA ASP A 109 -6.11 -0.46 8.59
C ASP A 109 -6.55 -1.38 7.43
N PRO A 110 -5.68 -2.27 6.91
CA PRO A 110 -6.03 -3.26 5.89
C PRO A 110 -7.20 -4.20 6.25
N ALA A 111 -7.51 -4.38 7.54
CA ALA A 111 -8.54 -5.29 8.01
C ALA A 111 -9.97 -4.93 7.54
N VAL A 112 -10.20 -3.67 7.13
CA VAL A 112 -11.49 -3.22 6.55
C VAL A 112 -11.72 -3.73 5.11
N GLY A 113 -10.68 -4.27 4.47
CA GLY A 113 -10.66 -4.68 3.06
C GLY A 113 -11.89 -5.48 2.62
N PRO A 114 -12.26 -6.60 3.26
CA PRO A 114 -13.39 -7.41 2.85
C PRO A 114 -14.73 -6.65 2.83
N GLN A 115 -14.98 -5.81 3.85
CA GLN A 115 -16.21 -5.02 3.94
C GLN A 115 -16.26 -3.90 2.90
N VAL A 116 -15.14 -3.20 2.67
CA VAL A 116 -15.02 -2.17 1.64
C VAL A 116 -15.21 -2.76 0.25
N VAL A 117 -14.55 -3.89 -0.05
CA VAL A 117 -14.65 -4.58 -1.34
C VAL A 117 -16.07 -5.09 -1.58
N GLN A 118 -16.70 -5.73 -0.60
CA GLN A 118 -18.09 -6.21 -0.72
C GLN A 118 -19.05 -5.05 -1.00
N THR A 119 -18.94 -3.96 -0.22
CA THR A 119 -19.79 -2.76 -0.37
C THR A 119 -19.64 -2.13 -1.77
N ALA A 120 -18.41 -2.05 -2.30
CA ALA A 120 -18.18 -1.53 -3.65
C ALA A 120 -18.71 -2.48 -4.75
N ARG A 121 -18.55 -3.80 -4.60
CA ARG A 121 -19.06 -4.81 -5.54
C ARG A 121 -20.59 -4.79 -5.62
N ASP A 122 -21.29 -4.76 -4.50
CA ASP A 122 -22.75 -4.72 -4.45
C ASP A 122 -23.32 -3.46 -5.10
N ALA A 123 -22.64 -2.32 -4.92
CA ALA A 123 -22.96 -1.06 -5.56
C ALA A 123 -22.46 -0.92 -7.02
N ARG A 124 -21.70 -1.91 -7.53
CA ARG A 124 -21.06 -1.91 -8.87
C ARG A 124 -20.14 -0.69 -9.11
N ILE A 125 -19.45 -0.24 -8.07
CA ILE A 125 -18.51 0.89 -8.12
C ILE A 125 -17.09 0.38 -8.32
N ALA A 126 -16.30 1.08 -9.16
CA ALA A 126 -14.89 0.75 -9.32
C ALA A 126 -14.12 1.08 -8.02
N LEU A 127 -13.28 0.16 -7.57
CA LEU A 127 -12.45 0.30 -6.37
C LEU A 127 -10.97 0.16 -6.76
N LEU A 128 -10.15 1.09 -6.28
CA LEU A 128 -8.70 1.12 -6.44
C LEU A 128 -8.09 1.44 -5.07
N THR A 129 -6.99 0.79 -4.69
CA THR A 129 -6.20 1.22 -3.53
C THR A 129 -5.06 2.15 -3.92
N SER A 130 -4.71 3.09 -3.05
CA SER A 130 -3.40 3.74 -3.07
C SER A 130 -2.58 3.34 -1.84
N ASP A 131 -1.27 3.26 -2.02
CA ASP A 131 -0.21 2.92 -1.06
C ASP A 131 -0.35 1.60 -0.30
N ASP A 132 -1.35 1.47 0.57
CA ASP A 132 -1.59 0.28 1.38
C ASP A 132 -2.45 -0.72 0.61
N GLN A 133 -2.10 -2.01 0.69
CA GLN A 133 -2.83 -3.06 0.01
C GLN A 133 -4.01 -3.56 0.85
N VAL A 134 -5.11 -3.98 0.20
CA VAL A 134 -6.25 -4.64 0.85
C VAL A 134 -6.61 -5.96 0.15
N CYS A 135 -7.20 -6.87 0.91
CA CYS A 135 -7.69 -8.16 0.44
C CYS A 135 -9.22 -8.19 0.44
N ALA A 136 -9.81 -8.81 -0.56
CA ALA A 136 -11.26 -9.01 -0.68
C ALA A 136 -11.80 -10.08 0.28
N THR A 137 -10.98 -11.06 0.66
CA THR A 137 -11.42 -12.30 1.31
C THR A 137 -10.92 -12.47 2.75
N GLY A 138 -10.03 -11.59 3.24
CA GLY A 138 -9.55 -11.63 4.62
C GLY A 138 -8.94 -10.30 5.08
N PRO A 139 -8.66 -10.15 6.39
CA PRO A 139 -8.16 -8.89 6.96
C PRO A 139 -6.64 -8.67 6.75
N ASP A 140 -5.92 -9.72 6.32
CA ASP A 140 -4.46 -9.70 6.16
C ASP A 140 -4.09 -9.86 4.67
N PRO A 141 -3.63 -8.79 3.99
CA PRO A 141 -3.27 -8.87 2.57
C PRO A 141 -2.08 -9.78 2.28
N ALA A 142 -1.20 -10.08 3.24
CA ALA A 142 -0.04 -10.96 3.01
C ALA A 142 -0.44 -12.44 2.92
N LYS A 143 -1.63 -12.80 3.43
CA LYS A 143 -2.22 -14.14 3.31
C LYS A 143 -3.22 -14.26 2.15
N CYS A 144 -3.44 -13.18 1.41
CA CYS A 144 -4.44 -13.11 0.34
C CYS A 144 -3.98 -13.83 -0.93
N ALA A 145 -4.89 -14.47 -1.65
CA ALA A 145 -4.62 -14.91 -3.01
C ALA A 145 -4.43 -13.67 -3.93
N LYS A 146 -3.52 -13.74 -4.90
CA LYS A 146 -3.25 -12.60 -5.81
C LYS A 146 -4.49 -12.16 -6.62
N SER A 147 -5.45 -13.06 -6.85
CA SER A 147 -6.75 -12.80 -7.47
C SER A 147 -7.72 -11.99 -6.60
N ASP A 148 -7.50 -12.01 -5.29
CA ASP A 148 -8.38 -11.44 -4.27
C ASP A 148 -7.84 -10.10 -3.74
N LEU A 149 -6.62 -9.73 -4.14
CA LEU A 149 -6.06 -8.41 -3.92
C LEU A 149 -6.74 -7.36 -4.81
N VAL A 150 -6.97 -6.18 -4.26
CA VAL A 150 -7.47 -5.04 -5.04
C VAL A 150 -6.32 -4.44 -5.87
N PRO A 151 -6.58 -3.96 -7.10
CA PRO A 151 -5.60 -3.18 -7.87
C PRO A 151 -5.05 -2.00 -7.05
N ARG A 152 -3.72 -1.83 -7.04
CA ARG A 152 -3.02 -0.86 -6.18
C ARG A 152 -2.10 0.08 -6.95
N ILE A 153 -2.16 1.37 -6.64
CA ILE A 153 -1.17 2.37 -7.06
C ILE A 153 -0.30 2.76 -5.88
N GLY A 154 0.99 3.02 -6.08
CA GLY A 154 1.86 3.52 -5.01
C GLY A 154 3.32 3.27 -5.32
N PHE A 155 3.97 2.49 -4.46
CA PHE A 155 5.37 2.09 -4.62
C PHE A 155 5.60 0.60 -4.35
N SER A 156 6.69 0.05 -4.89
CA SER A 156 7.18 -1.29 -4.58
C SER A 156 7.92 -1.27 -3.24
N GLY A 157 7.34 -1.93 -2.21
CA GLY A 157 7.96 -2.02 -0.89
C GLY A 157 9.35 -2.66 -0.93
N ALA A 158 9.50 -3.75 -1.70
CA ALA A 158 10.77 -4.46 -1.86
C ALA A 158 11.84 -3.63 -2.57
N GLN A 159 11.48 -2.85 -3.60
CA GLN A 159 12.43 -1.96 -4.28
C GLN A 159 12.93 -0.87 -3.32
N MET A 160 12.00 -0.15 -2.70
CA MET A 160 12.33 0.94 -1.77
C MET A 160 13.16 0.45 -0.59
N GLY A 161 12.76 -0.67 0.02
CA GLY A 161 13.51 -1.30 1.10
C GLY A 161 14.93 -1.66 0.67
N GLY A 162 15.09 -2.28 -0.50
CA GLY A 162 16.41 -2.61 -1.03
C GLY A 162 17.29 -1.37 -1.30
N GLU A 163 16.73 -0.26 -1.74
CA GLU A 163 17.45 1.01 -1.90
C GLU A 163 17.87 1.62 -0.54
N VAL A 164 16.97 1.61 0.46
CA VAL A 164 17.24 2.05 1.84
C VAL A 164 18.34 1.21 2.49
N GLY A 165 18.23 -0.12 2.42
CA GLY A 165 19.20 -1.04 3.03
C GLY A 165 20.60 -0.94 2.42
N ARG A 166 20.70 -0.75 1.10
CA ARG A 166 22.00 -0.47 0.43
C ARG A 166 22.60 0.84 0.92
N ARG A 167 21.82 1.92 0.98
CA ARG A 167 22.33 3.23 1.44
C ARG A 167 22.80 3.17 2.89
N ALA A 168 22.07 2.49 3.78
CA ALA A 168 22.50 2.27 5.17
C ALA A 168 23.79 1.45 5.24
N ALA A 169 23.96 0.42 4.40
CA ALA A 169 25.22 -0.33 4.33
C ALA A 169 26.40 0.49 3.79
N ASP A 170 26.14 1.50 2.95
CA ASP A 170 27.16 2.42 2.44
C ASP A 170 27.59 3.43 3.51
N GLU A 171 26.64 4.07 4.21
CA GLU A 171 26.93 5.02 5.29
C GLU A 171 27.59 4.32 6.50
N TYR A 172 27.11 3.14 6.91
CA TYR A 172 27.77 2.29 7.92
C TYR A 172 29.24 2.02 7.57
N ARG A 173 29.54 1.61 6.33
CA ARG A 173 30.92 1.28 5.91
C ARG A 173 31.80 2.53 5.87
N LYS A 174 31.25 3.65 5.40
CA LYS A 174 31.91 4.96 5.37
C LYS A 174 32.22 5.49 6.77
N ALA A 175 31.38 5.18 7.77
CA ALA A 175 31.62 5.53 9.16
C ALA A 175 32.66 4.62 9.86
N GLY A 176 33.04 3.50 9.25
CA GLY A 176 34.05 2.58 9.78
C GLY A 176 33.60 1.79 11.02
N TRP A 177 32.29 1.67 11.25
CA TRP A 177 31.72 1.02 12.42
C TRP A 177 31.92 -0.51 12.43
N ASN A 178 31.81 -1.09 13.62
CA ASN A 178 31.89 -2.55 13.82
C ASN A 178 30.56 -3.13 14.36
N ALA A 179 30.28 -4.39 14.02
CA ALA A 179 28.99 -5.01 14.31
C ALA A 179 28.75 -5.30 15.81
N ALA A 180 29.81 -5.41 16.62
CA ALA A 180 29.67 -5.65 18.05
C ALA A 180 29.08 -4.41 18.75
N ASP A 181 29.60 -3.23 18.42
CA ASP A 181 29.22 -1.93 18.97
C ASP A 181 27.97 -1.30 18.32
N THR A 182 27.46 -1.87 17.22
CA THR A 182 26.35 -1.29 16.43
C THR A 182 25.05 -2.10 16.57
N ARG A 183 23.90 -1.41 16.57
CA ARG A 183 22.58 -2.03 16.33
C ARG A 183 21.85 -1.34 15.19
N ILE A 184 20.91 -2.07 14.59
CA ILE A 184 19.94 -1.51 13.65
C ILE A 184 18.58 -1.44 14.33
N VAL A 185 17.95 -0.28 14.31
CA VAL A 185 16.51 -0.11 14.57
C VAL A 185 15.77 -0.27 13.24
N SER A 186 14.81 -1.19 13.21
CA SER A 186 13.91 -1.44 12.11
C SER A 186 12.49 -1.14 12.60
N ALA A 187 11.95 0.03 12.29
CA ALA A 187 10.72 0.55 12.92
C ALA A 187 9.51 0.59 11.96
N TRP A 188 8.41 -0.10 12.29
CA TRP A 188 7.18 -0.08 11.48
C TRP A 188 5.90 -0.57 12.18
N LYS A 189 4.75 -0.16 11.63
CA LYS A 189 3.42 -0.74 11.93
C LYS A 189 3.27 -2.12 11.27
N GLN A 190 3.20 -3.17 12.09
CA GLN A 190 3.41 -4.56 11.65
C GLN A 190 2.24 -5.20 10.88
N ASP A 191 1.05 -4.58 10.90
CA ASP A 191 -0.13 -5.01 10.13
C ASP A 191 -0.13 -4.49 8.67
N VAL A 192 0.72 -3.52 8.33
CA VAL A 192 0.83 -2.95 6.98
C VAL A 192 1.85 -3.76 6.15
N THR A 193 1.35 -4.49 5.16
CA THR A 193 2.17 -5.42 4.34
C THR A 193 3.30 -4.72 3.59
N VAL A 194 3.03 -3.55 2.99
CA VAL A 194 4.06 -2.77 2.28
C VAL A 194 5.16 -2.25 3.21
N CYS A 195 4.88 -2.08 4.51
CA CYS A 195 5.92 -1.80 5.50
C CYS A 195 6.79 -3.04 5.76
N GLY A 196 6.17 -4.21 5.91
CA GLY A 196 6.88 -5.49 6.05
C GLY A 196 7.80 -5.79 4.85
N ASP A 197 7.39 -5.43 3.64
CA ASP A 197 8.23 -5.55 2.43
C ASP A 197 9.43 -4.59 2.44
N ARG A 198 9.23 -3.32 2.86
CA ARG A 198 10.29 -2.32 2.99
C ARG A 198 11.37 -2.79 3.97
N VAL A 199 11.00 -3.13 5.20
CA VAL A 199 11.98 -3.47 6.24
C VAL A 199 12.68 -4.81 5.99
N ARG A 200 11.98 -5.78 5.40
CA ARG A 200 12.58 -7.07 5.00
C ARG A 200 13.62 -6.87 3.90
N ALA A 201 13.28 -6.15 2.84
CA ALA A 201 14.23 -5.88 1.76
C ALA A 201 15.39 -4.96 2.20
N ALA A 202 15.16 -4.05 3.15
CA ALA A 202 16.22 -3.27 3.77
C ALA A 202 17.19 -4.16 4.56
N LYS A 203 16.68 -5.08 5.38
CA LYS A 203 17.51 -6.07 6.07
C LYS A 203 18.30 -6.92 5.07
N GLU A 204 17.63 -7.51 4.08
CA GLU A 204 18.26 -8.40 3.08
C GLU A 204 19.39 -7.68 2.32
N ALA A 205 19.14 -6.44 1.89
CA ALA A 205 20.11 -5.63 1.17
C ALA A 205 21.29 -5.16 2.04
N PHE A 206 21.04 -4.85 3.33
CA PHE A 206 22.10 -4.49 4.26
C PHE A 206 22.99 -5.69 4.61
N ASP A 207 22.38 -6.82 5.01
CA ASP A 207 23.07 -8.05 5.46
C ASP A 207 23.91 -8.70 4.35
N ALA A 208 23.52 -8.50 3.08
CA ALA A 208 24.31 -8.91 1.91
C ALA A 208 25.64 -8.14 1.73
N VAL A 209 25.79 -6.98 2.38
CA VAL A 209 26.98 -6.10 2.29
C VAL A 209 27.72 -6.00 3.63
N VAL A 210 26.98 -5.97 4.73
CA VAL A 210 27.47 -5.84 6.11
C VAL A 210 26.77 -6.90 6.98
N PRO A 211 27.22 -8.16 6.92
CA PRO A 211 26.58 -9.25 7.65
C PRO A 211 26.80 -9.16 9.16
N GLY A 212 25.83 -9.63 9.94
CA GLY A 212 25.99 -9.88 11.38
C GLY A 212 25.76 -8.69 12.31
N VAL A 213 25.39 -7.52 11.80
CA VAL A 213 24.85 -6.43 12.65
C VAL A 213 23.46 -6.83 13.14
N ARG A 214 23.22 -6.77 14.45
CA ARG A 214 21.94 -7.19 15.04
C ARG A 214 20.85 -6.15 14.75
N VAL A 215 19.82 -6.59 14.02
CA VAL A 215 18.55 -5.87 13.83
C VAL A 215 17.66 -6.04 15.06
N ILE A 216 16.96 -4.96 15.41
CA ILE A 216 15.91 -4.93 16.42
C ILE A 216 14.65 -4.39 15.75
N ASP A 217 13.63 -5.24 15.69
CA ASP A 217 12.34 -4.89 15.13
C ASP A 217 11.49 -4.14 16.17
N VAL A 218 11.00 -2.96 15.80
CA VAL A 218 10.30 -2.04 16.69
C VAL A 218 8.91 -1.77 16.11
N ALA A 219 7.88 -2.27 16.81
CA ALA A 219 6.49 -2.05 16.42
C ALA A 219 6.04 -0.62 16.76
N THR A 220 5.58 0.12 15.75
CA THR A 220 5.14 1.53 15.86
C THR A 220 3.75 1.74 15.26
N ASP A 221 3.22 2.94 15.36
CA ASP A 221 2.02 3.41 14.64
C ASP A 221 2.35 4.16 13.33
N ASN A 222 3.61 4.12 12.89
CA ASN A 222 4.19 4.91 11.80
C ASN A 222 4.14 6.45 11.98
N THR A 223 3.93 6.98 13.19
CA THR A 223 4.05 8.42 13.51
C THR A 223 5.41 8.75 14.12
N PRO A 224 5.89 10.03 14.07
CA PRO A 224 7.17 10.40 14.68
C PRO A 224 7.17 10.19 16.20
N THR A 225 6.08 10.54 16.87
CA THR A 225 5.94 10.40 18.33
C THR A 225 5.86 8.93 18.75
N GLY A 226 5.05 8.12 18.07
CA GLY A 226 4.95 6.69 18.37
C GLY A 226 6.25 5.94 18.07
N ALA A 227 6.99 6.34 17.04
CA ALA A 227 8.34 5.82 16.80
C ALA A 227 9.34 6.27 17.86
N GLN A 228 9.36 7.55 18.24
CA GLN A 228 10.26 8.09 19.26
C GLN A 228 10.12 7.35 20.60
N ASP A 229 8.89 7.15 21.08
CA ASP A 229 8.64 6.47 22.36
C ASP A 229 9.14 5.02 22.35
N LYS A 230 8.90 4.30 21.24
CA LYS A 230 9.28 2.89 21.09
C LYS A 230 10.78 2.70 20.88
N VAL A 231 11.43 3.63 20.18
CA VAL A 231 12.89 3.61 20.01
C VAL A 231 13.59 4.03 21.30
N ALA A 232 13.08 5.01 22.07
CA ALA A 232 13.65 5.37 23.38
C ALA A 232 13.65 4.18 24.36
N ALA A 233 12.57 3.39 24.39
CA ALA A 233 12.53 2.13 25.14
C ALA A 233 13.54 1.10 24.62
N THR A 234 13.72 1.02 23.30
CA THR A 234 14.70 0.12 22.65
C THR A 234 16.15 0.48 23.00
N VAL A 235 16.50 1.77 22.99
CA VAL A 235 17.82 2.28 23.38
C VAL A 235 18.09 1.95 24.86
N THR A 236 17.11 2.22 25.73
CA THR A 236 17.19 1.90 27.17
C THR A 236 17.44 0.40 27.42
N ALA A 237 16.83 -0.48 26.61
CA ALA A 237 17.00 -1.92 26.71
C ALA A 237 18.33 -2.46 26.11
N ASN A 238 19.13 -1.63 25.45
CA ASN A 238 20.40 -2.01 24.83
C ASN A 238 21.56 -1.09 25.28
N PRO A 239 21.89 -1.07 26.59
CA PRO A 239 22.99 -0.26 27.11
C PRO A 239 24.34 -0.68 26.50
N GLY A 240 25.21 0.30 26.25
CA GLY A 240 26.57 0.07 25.73
C GLY A 240 26.67 -0.05 24.20
N VAL A 241 25.57 0.01 23.46
CA VAL A 241 25.58 0.21 22.00
C VAL A 241 26.06 1.63 21.71
N LYS A 242 27.07 1.76 20.85
CA LYS A 242 27.68 3.06 20.49
C LYS A 242 27.01 3.64 19.26
N HIS A 243 26.84 2.82 18.23
CA HIS A 243 26.38 3.27 16.91
C HIS A 243 25.01 2.68 16.57
N TRP A 244 24.21 3.45 15.83
CA TRP A 244 22.83 3.12 15.55
C TRP A 244 22.47 3.40 14.10
N VAL A 245 22.24 2.34 13.33
CA VAL A 245 21.56 2.45 12.03
C VAL A 245 20.04 2.51 12.30
N VAL A 246 19.31 3.36 11.61
CA VAL A 246 17.86 3.51 11.75
C VAL A 246 17.22 3.49 10.36
N TRP A 247 16.32 2.53 10.15
CA TRP A 247 15.39 2.56 9.03
C TRP A 247 13.98 2.22 9.52
N GLY A 248 12.98 2.42 8.67
CA GLY A 248 11.61 2.07 8.99
C GLY A 248 10.71 2.05 7.77
N CYS A 249 9.40 2.01 8.00
CA CYS A 249 8.44 2.05 6.90
C CYS A 249 8.45 3.40 6.14
N ASN A 250 8.71 4.50 6.84
CA ASN A 250 8.58 5.88 6.36
C ASN A 250 9.52 6.83 7.11
N ASP A 251 9.64 8.07 6.62
CA ASP A 251 10.42 9.17 7.21
C ASP A 251 10.05 9.41 8.69
N GLU A 252 8.77 9.28 9.07
CA GLU A 252 8.31 9.42 10.46
C GLU A 252 9.01 8.46 11.42
N ASN A 253 9.11 7.18 11.05
CA ASN A 253 9.77 6.17 11.88
C ASN A 253 11.26 6.49 12.10
N VAL A 254 11.92 6.96 11.03
CA VAL A 254 13.35 7.27 11.09
C VAL A 254 13.59 8.58 11.84
N GLN A 255 12.81 9.63 11.59
CA GLN A 255 12.89 10.90 12.33
C GLN A 255 12.61 10.69 13.82
N GLY A 256 11.60 9.90 14.19
CA GLY A 256 11.30 9.56 15.58
C GLY A 256 12.44 8.78 16.23
N GLY A 257 13.02 7.81 15.52
CA GLY A 257 14.17 7.04 15.99
C GLY A 257 15.44 7.88 16.19
N VAL A 258 15.78 8.74 15.22
CA VAL A 258 16.90 9.69 15.32
C VAL A 258 16.69 10.67 16.48
N THR A 259 15.47 11.18 16.66
CA THR A 259 15.14 12.08 17.78
C THR A 259 15.26 11.37 19.13
N ALA A 260 14.82 10.12 19.24
CA ALA A 260 14.99 9.32 20.45
C ALA A 260 16.47 9.08 20.81
N LEU A 261 17.31 8.80 19.81
CA LEU A 261 18.75 8.60 19.97
C LEU A 261 19.45 9.89 20.43
N GLN A 262 19.12 11.03 19.81
CA GLN A 262 19.62 12.35 20.21
C GLN A 262 19.21 12.71 21.65
N ASN A 263 17.96 12.43 22.03
CA ASN A 263 17.47 12.63 23.40
C ASN A 263 18.17 11.70 24.42
N ALA A 264 18.66 10.54 23.98
CA ALA A 264 19.49 9.64 24.79
C ALA A 264 20.99 10.05 24.82
N GLY A 265 21.36 11.14 24.16
CA GLY A 265 22.73 11.66 24.12
C GLY A 265 23.64 11.04 23.05
N VAL A 266 23.09 10.28 22.10
CA VAL A 266 23.86 9.73 20.97
C VAL A 266 24.16 10.85 19.97
N GLY A 267 25.43 11.02 19.60
CA GLY A 267 25.87 12.06 18.67
C GLY A 267 25.37 11.82 17.23
N PRO A 268 25.14 12.86 16.42
CA PRO A 268 24.77 12.70 15.01
C PRO A 268 25.82 11.94 14.19
N GLU A 269 27.07 11.88 14.63
CA GLU A 269 28.16 11.06 14.07
C GLU A 269 28.02 9.55 14.35
N ASP A 270 27.21 9.17 15.34
CA ASP A 270 26.95 7.78 15.78
C ASP A 270 25.57 7.25 15.34
N ILE A 271 24.84 8.02 14.53
CA ILE A 271 23.51 7.69 14.02
C ILE A 271 23.52 7.67 12.50
N ASP A 272 23.03 6.60 11.88
CA ASP A 272 22.83 6.45 10.43
C ASP A 272 21.34 6.22 10.13
N GLY A 273 20.58 7.32 10.08
CA GLY A 273 19.18 7.32 9.70
C GLY A 273 19.02 7.41 8.18
N VAL A 274 18.39 6.40 7.59
CA VAL A 274 18.02 6.39 6.17
C VAL A 274 16.49 6.40 6.03
N GLY A 275 15.96 7.60 5.77
CA GLY A 275 14.54 7.89 5.64
C GLY A 275 13.86 7.33 4.38
N LEU A 276 12.55 7.48 4.32
CA LEU A 276 11.70 7.10 3.19
C LEU A 276 10.51 8.07 3.13
N GLY A 277 10.67 9.14 2.36
CA GLY A 277 9.82 10.32 2.35
C GLY A 277 10.62 11.57 2.00
N ALA A 278 11.76 11.78 2.68
CA ALA A 278 12.66 12.92 2.58
C ALA A 278 12.13 14.29 3.02
N TYR A 279 10.82 14.48 3.23
CA TYR A 279 10.23 15.76 3.64
C TYR A 279 10.42 16.07 5.15
N LEU A 280 10.71 15.08 5.99
CA LEU A 280 11.20 15.32 7.36
C LEU A 280 12.72 15.43 7.35
N ALA A 281 13.40 14.50 6.67
CA ALA A 281 14.86 14.50 6.56
C ALA A 281 15.44 15.83 6.03
N CYS A 282 14.76 16.46 5.07
CA CYS A 282 15.22 17.74 4.53
C CYS A 282 15.07 18.93 5.49
N LYS A 283 14.24 18.83 6.54
CA LYS A 283 14.14 19.84 7.61
C LYS A 283 15.45 19.86 8.41
N ASP A 284 15.94 18.70 8.80
CA ASP A 284 17.27 18.53 9.43
C ASP A 284 18.39 19.11 8.54
N TRP A 285 18.41 18.72 7.25
CA TRP A 285 19.44 19.18 6.30
C TRP A 285 19.39 20.68 6.03
N SER A 286 18.20 21.30 6.07
CA SER A 286 18.03 22.74 5.84
C SER A 286 18.76 23.59 6.88
N GLY A 287 18.95 23.07 8.11
CA GLY A 287 19.59 23.77 9.21
C GLY A 287 21.12 23.84 9.11
N GLY A 288 21.75 23.14 8.17
CA GLY A 288 23.21 23.14 7.97
C GLY A 288 24.03 22.55 9.11
N ARG A 289 23.40 21.90 10.09
CA ARG A 289 24.04 21.23 11.22
C ARG A 289 24.22 19.73 10.92
N PRO A 290 25.18 19.04 11.56
CA PRO A 290 25.24 17.58 11.51
C PRO A 290 23.91 16.97 11.99
N SER A 291 23.33 16.05 11.22
CA SER A 291 22.17 15.24 11.62
C SER A 291 22.51 13.75 11.56
N GLY A 292 21.77 12.97 12.36
CA GLY A 292 21.70 11.51 12.24
C GLY A 292 20.94 11.06 10.99
N MET A 293 20.05 11.88 10.42
CA MET A 293 19.46 11.63 9.10
C MET A 293 20.53 11.81 8.03
N LYS A 294 21.11 10.72 7.52
CA LYS A 294 22.17 10.75 6.48
C LYS A 294 21.60 10.85 5.08
N ALA A 295 20.49 10.16 4.86
CA ALA A 295 19.85 10.05 3.56
C ALA A 295 18.34 9.83 3.73
N ALA A 296 17.60 9.96 2.65
CA ALA A 296 16.24 9.49 2.57
C ALA A 296 15.90 9.10 1.13
N LEU A 297 15.09 8.05 0.97
CA LEU A 297 14.49 7.75 -0.32
C LEU A 297 13.32 8.69 -0.55
N PHE A 298 13.45 9.64 -1.47
CA PHE A 298 12.37 10.54 -1.85
C PHE A 298 11.25 9.77 -2.55
N ILE A 299 10.04 9.89 -1.99
CA ILE A 299 8.78 9.46 -2.59
C ILE A 299 7.86 10.68 -2.73
N ASN A 300 7.31 10.88 -3.92
CA ASN A 300 6.44 12.02 -4.20
C ASN A 300 4.97 11.59 -4.21
N GLY A 301 4.24 11.91 -3.14
CA GLY A 301 2.81 11.59 -3.05
C GLY A 301 1.98 12.18 -4.19
N ARG A 302 2.38 13.34 -4.75
CA ARG A 302 1.66 13.98 -5.87
C ARG A 302 1.58 13.06 -7.09
N ASP A 303 2.63 12.28 -7.35
CA ASP A 303 2.69 11.38 -8.50
C ASP A 303 1.78 10.16 -8.29
N VAL A 304 1.72 9.63 -7.06
CA VAL A 304 0.78 8.55 -6.67
C VAL A 304 -0.67 9.02 -6.79
N GLY A 305 -1.00 10.17 -6.23
CA GLY A 305 -2.36 10.74 -6.31
C GLY A 305 -2.81 11.02 -7.74
N ALA A 306 -1.92 11.55 -8.58
CA ALA A 306 -2.19 11.76 -10.00
C ALA A 306 -2.35 10.43 -10.76
N LEU A 307 -1.47 9.45 -10.54
CA LEU A 307 -1.53 8.15 -11.19
C LEU A 307 -2.78 7.35 -10.79
N ALA A 308 -3.23 7.47 -9.53
CA ALA A 308 -4.45 6.84 -9.06
C ALA A 308 -5.70 7.43 -9.72
N VAL A 309 -5.79 8.76 -9.83
CA VAL A 309 -6.90 9.42 -10.54
C VAL A 309 -6.88 9.09 -12.04
N GLN A 310 -5.71 9.05 -12.68
CA GLN A 310 -5.59 8.64 -14.09
C GLN A 310 -6.04 7.18 -14.29
N THR A 311 -5.61 6.25 -13.43
CA THR A 311 -5.98 4.83 -13.50
C THR A 311 -7.48 4.63 -13.34
N MET A 312 -8.09 5.30 -12.37
CA MET A 312 -9.54 5.27 -12.15
C MET A 312 -10.31 5.91 -13.32
N TYR A 313 -9.84 7.05 -13.84
CA TYR A 313 -10.42 7.69 -15.01
C TYR A 313 -10.38 6.79 -16.24
N ASP A 314 -9.24 6.15 -16.54
CA ASP A 314 -9.11 5.24 -17.68
C ASP A 314 -10.08 4.05 -17.56
N ARG A 315 -10.24 3.48 -16.36
CA ARG A 315 -11.18 2.37 -16.11
C ARG A 315 -12.63 2.80 -16.30
N LEU A 316 -12.99 3.99 -15.82
CA LEU A 316 -14.36 4.52 -15.87
C LEU A 316 -14.71 5.09 -17.25
N LYS A 317 -13.75 5.67 -17.98
CA LYS A 317 -14.01 6.29 -19.28
C LYS A 317 -13.89 5.32 -20.44
N ASN A 318 -12.86 4.49 -20.42
CA ASN A 318 -12.41 3.68 -21.57
C ASN A 318 -12.57 2.18 -21.34
N ASN A 319 -13.14 1.75 -20.20
CA ASN A 319 -13.19 0.35 -19.76
C ASN A 319 -11.81 -0.34 -19.66
N LYS A 320 -10.73 0.45 -19.58
CA LYS A 320 -9.34 -0.07 -19.50
C LYS A 320 -9.16 -0.83 -18.20
N GLU A 321 -8.63 -2.04 -18.28
CA GLU A 321 -8.33 -2.85 -17.08
C GLU A 321 -7.31 -2.12 -16.18
N MET A 322 -7.53 -2.16 -14.87
CA MET A 322 -6.58 -1.61 -13.91
C MET A 322 -5.41 -2.60 -13.76
N PRO A 323 -4.15 -2.15 -13.77
CA PRO A 323 -3.04 -3.03 -13.47
C PRO A 323 -3.14 -3.51 -12.01
N ALA A 324 -2.77 -4.77 -11.75
CA ALA A 324 -2.76 -5.30 -10.39
C ALA A 324 -1.91 -4.45 -9.44
N GLU A 325 -0.75 -3.98 -9.93
CA GLU A 325 0.05 -2.94 -9.29
C GLU A 325 0.65 -1.99 -10.33
N ALA A 326 0.77 -0.70 -10.00
CA ALA A 326 1.60 0.25 -10.73
C ALA A 326 2.30 1.24 -9.78
N PHE A 327 3.54 1.61 -10.11
CA PHE A 327 4.43 2.32 -9.18
C PHE A 327 4.90 3.68 -9.71
N ALA A 328 4.94 4.67 -8.82
CA ALA A 328 5.64 5.93 -9.03
C ALA A 328 7.15 5.74 -8.84
N SER A 329 7.95 6.69 -9.37
CA SER A 329 9.41 6.64 -9.28
C SER A 329 9.93 7.13 -7.93
N THR A 330 11.10 6.64 -7.53
CA THR A 330 11.79 7.02 -6.30
C THR A 330 13.17 7.59 -6.61
N THR A 331 13.74 8.39 -5.70
CA THR A 331 15.12 8.91 -5.85
C THR A 331 15.80 8.95 -4.49
N MET A 332 16.96 8.32 -4.34
CA MET A 332 17.74 8.43 -3.11
C MET A 332 18.37 9.84 -3.03
N VAL A 333 18.14 10.54 -1.92
CA VAL A 333 18.64 11.90 -1.67
C VAL A 333 19.34 12.02 -0.33
N ASP A 334 20.09 13.09 -0.17
CA ASP A 334 20.78 13.49 1.06
C ASP A 334 20.91 15.02 1.15
N ALA A 335 21.60 15.51 2.17
CA ALA A 335 21.82 16.92 2.45
C ALA A 335 22.38 17.74 1.27
N ALA A 336 23.11 17.11 0.34
CA ALA A 336 23.67 17.77 -0.84
C ALA A 336 22.70 17.80 -2.03
N THR A 337 21.83 16.79 -2.15
CA THR A 337 21.09 16.49 -3.39
C THR A 337 19.58 16.76 -3.33
N TRP A 338 18.99 16.88 -2.13
CA TRP A 338 17.53 16.98 -1.95
C TRP A 338 16.86 18.13 -2.72
N LYS A 339 17.48 19.31 -2.74
CA LYS A 339 16.94 20.49 -3.45
C LYS A 339 16.89 20.28 -4.97
N SER A 340 17.95 19.73 -5.55
CA SER A 340 18.01 19.41 -6.98
C SER A 340 17.07 18.26 -7.39
N ALA A 341 16.74 17.37 -6.46
CA ALA A 341 15.75 16.31 -6.65
C ALA A 341 14.29 16.80 -6.51
N GLY A 342 14.06 18.08 -6.19
CA GLY A 342 12.71 18.66 -6.07
C GLY A 342 12.02 18.39 -4.72
N VAL A 343 12.74 17.93 -3.70
CA VAL A 343 12.18 17.73 -2.35
C VAL A 343 11.82 19.07 -1.71
N THR A 344 10.61 19.16 -1.16
CA THR A 344 10.12 20.34 -0.43
C THR A 344 9.88 20.02 1.04
N CYS A 345 10.39 20.85 1.94
CA CYS A 345 10.07 20.80 3.37
C CYS A 345 9.12 21.96 3.68
N ASN A 346 7.84 21.65 3.90
CA ASN A 346 6.81 22.59 4.36
C ASN A 346 6.66 22.53 5.88
#